data_AF-A0A959ZXW8-F1
#
_entry.id   AF-A0A959ZXW8-F1
#
_cell.length_a   1.000
_cell.length_b   1.000
_cell.length_c   1.000
_cell.angle_alpha   90.00
_cell.angle_beta   90.00
_cell.angle_gamma   90.00
#
_symmetry.space_group_name_H-M   'P 1'
#
loop_
_entity.id
_entity.type
_entity.pdbx_description
1 polymer ?
#
loop_
_entity_poly.entity_id
_entity_poly.type
_entity_poly.pdbx_seq_one_letter_code
_entity_poly.pdbx_strand_id
1 'polypeptide(L)'
;LERQGDAVRFHPTIVALAGHYRFEPRPTAPARGNEKGRVERAIRYVRSAFFAGRRVHDLDQLNAEALAWCQGPAAERRCPADATLSVREAFEQERERLVALPGDAFASAERVEVAVGKTPYLRFDLNDYSVPHDRVRRTLAVVASLDTVRVFDHHELVASHRRSFSRGETLEDPEHVRALAALKRNARQSRGLSRLVQAVPETRELMRRLAERGKNLGSATAALVALLDLYGPQELALAAREALAQDSPHPQSIRLILDRRARERRVPPPVPVHLPDDPKIRDLAVTPHDLAGYDRLRQETDDDDPRP
;
A
#
# COMPACT_ATOMS: atom_id res chain seq x y z
N LEU A 1 5.01 17.20 28.08
CA LEU A 1 5.28 17.81 29.40
C LEU A 1 4.72 19.21 29.33
N GLU A 2 3.65 19.46 30.08
CA GLU A 2 3.03 20.78 30.16
C GLU A 2 3.47 21.40 31.48
N ARG A 3 3.87 22.67 31.48
CA ARG A 3 4.20 23.43 32.68
C ARG A 3 3.23 24.60 32.81
N GLN A 4 2.58 24.71 33.95
CA GLN A 4 1.81 25.89 34.35
C GLN A 4 2.41 26.40 35.66
N GLY A 5 3.29 27.41 35.58
CA GLY A 5 4.10 27.85 36.72
C GLY A 5 5.03 26.74 37.23
N ASP A 6 4.94 26.43 38.52
CA ASP A 6 5.72 25.35 39.16
C ASP A 6 5.08 23.96 38.99
N ALA A 7 3.82 23.89 38.53
CA ALA A 7 3.14 22.62 38.31
C ALA A 7 3.64 21.95 37.02
N VAL A 8 4.18 20.73 37.16
CA VAL A 8 4.60 19.89 36.03
C VAL A 8 3.57 18.79 35.80
N ARG A 9 2.93 18.82 34.63
CA ARG A 9 2.04 17.75 34.18
C ARG A 9 2.80 16.78 33.29
N PHE A 10 2.99 15.57 33.80
CA PHE A 10 3.57 14.46 33.03
C PHE A 10 2.58 13.89 32.03
N HIS A 11 3.12 13.36 30.93
CA HIS A 11 2.31 12.57 30.01
C HIS A 11 1.84 11.29 30.72
N PRO A 12 0.57 10.85 30.57
CA PRO A 12 0.04 9.67 31.25
C PRO A 12 0.92 8.43 31.07
N THR A 13 1.46 8.21 29.86
CA THR A 13 2.38 7.09 29.57
C THR A 13 3.67 7.13 30.40
N ILE A 14 4.22 8.32 30.68
CA ILE A 14 5.42 8.44 31.52
C ILE A 14 5.08 8.05 32.97
N VAL A 15 3.90 8.45 33.46
CA VAL A 15 3.43 8.08 34.81
C VAL A 15 3.18 6.57 34.90
N ALA A 16 2.58 5.97 33.88
CA ALA A 16 2.37 4.52 33.81
C ALA A 16 3.71 3.75 33.77
N LEU A 17 4.67 4.22 32.97
CA LEU A 17 6.03 3.67 32.91
C LEU A 17 6.76 3.78 34.26
N ALA A 18 6.65 4.94 34.92
CA ALA A 18 7.20 5.19 36.24
C ALA A 18 6.62 4.24 37.30
N GLY A 19 5.30 4.03 37.28
CA GLY A 19 4.62 3.05 38.13
C GLY A 19 5.08 1.61 37.87
N HIS A 20 5.22 1.23 36.59
CA HIS A 20 5.66 -0.11 36.19
C HIS A 20 7.08 -0.41 36.70
N TYR A 21 8.04 0.47 36.45
CA TYR A 21 9.45 0.28 36.82
C TYR A 21 9.82 0.87 38.19
N ARG A 22 8.86 1.39 38.95
CA ARG A 22 9.02 1.92 40.32
C ARG A 22 10.08 3.02 40.45
N PHE A 23 10.09 3.97 39.51
CA PHE A 23 10.96 5.15 39.59
C PHE A 23 10.14 6.44 39.65
N GLU A 24 10.74 7.50 40.17
CA GLU A 24 10.13 8.84 40.24
C GLU A 24 10.71 9.74 39.15
N PRO A 25 9.92 10.21 38.17
CA PRO A 25 10.40 11.18 37.19
C PRO A 25 10.57 12.55 37.84
N ARG A 26 11.82 13.04 37.92
CA ARG A 26 12.14 14.37 38.47
C ARG A 26 12.49 15.36 37.36
N PRO A 27 11.66 16.37 37.07
CA PRO A 27 11.90 17.32 36.00
C PRO A 27 12.84 18.42 36.50
N THR A 28 13.90 18.73 35.76
CA THR A 28 14.81 19.85 36.09
C THR A 28 14.12 21.19 35.95
N ALA A 29 14.41 22.16 36.81
CA ALA A 29 13.80 23.49 36.70
C ALA A 29 14.27 24.23 35.42
N PRO A 30 13.41 25.04 34.76
CA PRO A 30 13.83 25.86 33.62
C PRO A 30 14.97 26.80 34.02
N ALA A 31 15.94 27.00 33.14
CA ALA A 31 17.10 27.89 33.33
C ALA A 31 18.03 27.57 34.53
N ARG A 32 17.90 26.41 35.18
CA ARG A 32 18.81 25.96 36.25
C ARG A 32 19.81 24.92 35.75
N GLY A 33 20.83 25.38 35.04
CA GLY A 33 21.89 24.51 34.47
C GLY A 33 22.75 23.78 35.52
N ASN A 34 22.81 24.30 36.74
CA ASN A 34 23.53 23.70 37.87
C ASN A 34 23.01 22.31 38.27
N GLU A 35 21.73 22.02 38.04
CA GLU A 35 21.12 20.71 38.32
C GLU A 35 21.57 19.62 37.31
N LYS A 36 22.21 20.00 36.21
CA LYS A 36 22.55 19.09 35.09
C LYS A 36 24.03 18.68 35.03
N GLY A 37 24.89 19.22 35.90
CA GLY A 37 26.35 19.03 35.81
C GLY A 37 26.85 17.58 35.90
N ARG A 38 26.13 16.69 36.61
CA ARG A 38 26.45 15.25 36.67
C ARG A 38 26.10 14.54 35.36
N VAL A 39 24.95 14.86 34.78
CA VAL A 39 24.48 14.31 33.50
C VAL A 39 25.37 14.76 32.35
N GLU A 40 25.75 16.04 32.31
CA GLU A 40 26.63 16.57 31.26
C GLU A 40 28.02 15.96 31.27
N ARG A 41 28.60 15.72 32.47
CA ARG A 41 29.87 15.00 32.60
C ARG A 41 29.78 13.57 32.09
N ALA A 42 28.69 12.86 32.39
CA ALA A 42 28.47 11.52 31.86
C ALA A 42 28.34 11.52 30.32
N ILE A 43 27.55 12.44 29.75
CA ILE A 43 27.41 12.58 28.30
C ILE A 43 28.76 12.89 27.64
N ARG A 44 29.54 13.81 28.22
CA ARG A 44 30.89 14.15 27.71
C ARG A 44 31.79 12.93 27.67
N TYR A 45 31.77 12.12 28.72
CA TYR A 45 32.54 10.87 28.79
C TYR A 45 32.12 9.89 27.68
N VAL A 46 30.82 9.66 27.48
CA VAL A 46 30.35 8.75 26.40
C VAL A 46 30.78 9.29 25.03
N ARG A 47 30.67 10.61 24.79
CA ARG A 47 31.11 11.22 23.52
C ARG A 47 32.60 11.03 23.25
N SER A 48 33.45 11.20 24.27
CA SER A 48 34.90 11.08 24.10
C SER A 48 35.42 9.65 24.13
N ALA A 49 34.82 8.77 24.94
CA ALA A 49 35.34 7.42 25.19
C ALA A 49 34.66 6.33 24.35
N PHE A 50 33.40 6.52 23.96
CA PHE A 50 32.69 5.60 23.07
C PHE A 50 32.66 6.15 21.64
N PHE A 51 32.08 7.32 21.40
CA PHE A 51 31.81 7.79 20.03
C PHE A 51 33.02 8.34 19.26
N ALA A 52 34.07 8.82 19.95
CA ALA A 52 35.19 9.47 19.29
C ALA A 52 35.87 8.57 18.24
N GLY A 53 35.96 9.03 17.00
CA GLY A 53 36.62 8.33 15.90
C GLY A 53 35.86 7.14 15.32
N ARG A 54 34.67 6.80 15.84
CA ARG A 54 33.87 5.69 15.31
C ARG A 54 33.09 6.09 14.06
N ARG A 55 32.96 5.14 13.13
CA ARG A 55 32.04 5.22 12.00
C ARG A 55 30.87 4.29 12.28
N VAL A 56 29.66 4.81 12.15
CA VAL A 56 28.42 4.06 12.35
C VAL A 56 27.84 3.74 10.98
N HIS A 57 27.61 2.46 10.71
CA HIS A 57 27.04 1.98 9.45
C HIS A 57 25.61 1.50 9.63
N ASP A 58 25.33 0.88 10.78
CA ASP A 58 24.04 0.30 11.10
C ASP A 58 23.73 0.48 12.60
N LEU A 59 22.46 0.60 12.93
CA LEU A 59 22.01 0.84 14.31
C LEU A 59 22.16 -0.42 15.18
N ASP A 60 21.92 -1.62 14.64
CA ASP A 60 22.06 -2.87 15.38
C ASP A 60 23.52 -3.14 15.71
N GLN A 61 24.41 -2.88 14.75
CA GLN A 61 25.86 -2.89 15.00
C GLN A 61 26.24 -1.92 16.13
N LEU A 62 25.78 -0.67 16.06
CA LEU A 62 26.08 0.34 17.08
C LEU A 62 25.58 -0.07 18.46
N ASN A 63 24.38 -0.64 18.54
CA ASN A 63 23.78 -1.13 19.79
C ASN A 63 24.60 -2.28 20.38
N ALA A 64 25.05 -3.23 19.56
CA ALA A 64 25.89 -4.34 20.00
C ALA A 64 27.26 -3.83 20.52
N GLU A 65 27.90 -2.90 19.81
CA GLU A 65 29.16 -2.29 20.24
C GLU A 65 29.01 -1.47 21.52
N ALA A 66 27.91 -0.73 21.65
CA ALA A 66 27.60 0.05 22.85
C ALA A 66 27.42 -0.86 24.06
N LEU A 67 26.71 -1.98 23.89
CA LEU A 67 26.52 -2.97 24.96
C LEU A 67 27.85 -3.59 25.38
N ALA A 68 28.69 -4.00 24.43
CA ALA A 68 30.02 -4.54 24.71
C ALA A 68 30.92 -3.51 25.42
N TRP A 69 30.86 -2.24 25.02
CA TRP A 69 31.61 -1.17 25.68
C TRP A 69 31.12 -0.92 27.12
N CYS A 70 29.80 -0.89 27.32
CA CYS A 70 29.17 -0.78 28.64
C CYS A 70 29.60 -1.93 29.57
N GLN A 71 29.66 -3.15 29.04
CA GLN A 71 30.04 -4.36 29.76
C GLN A 71 31.56 -4.58 29.88
N GLY A 72 32.38 -3.73 29.26
CA GLY A 72 33.84 -3.85 29.30
C GLY A 72 34.47 -2.56 29.82
N PRO A 73 35.10 -1.74 28.95
CA PRO A 73 35.85 -0.55 29.36
C PRO A 73 35.09 0.42 30.28
N ALA A 74 33.79 0.63 30.07
CA ALA A 74 33.00 1.53 30.90
C ALA A 74 32.72 0.97 32.29
N ALA A 75 32.55 -0.35 32.41
CA ALA A 75 32.38 -1.05 33.69
C ALA A 75 33.70 -1.21 34.45
N GLU A 76 34.82 -1.34 33.75
CA GLU A 76 36.15 -1.56 34.36
C GLU A 76 36.83 -0.28 34.85
N ARG A 77 36.36 0.90 34.42
CA ARG A 77 36.91 2.18 34.89
C ARG A 77 36.73 2.34 36.40
N ARG A 78 37.58 3.18 37.01
CA ARG A 78 37.45 3.56 38.43
C ARG A 78 36.13 4.28 38.71
N CYS A 79 35.49 3.94 39.82
CA CYS A 79 34.25 4.57 40.24
C CYS A 79 34.52 6.06 40.60
N PRO A 80 33.76 7.03 40.05
CA PRO A 80 33.99 8.44 40.35
C PRO A 80 33.78 8.83 41.82
N ALA A 81 32.99 8.04 42.57
CA ALA A 81 32.74 8.27 43.99
C ALA A 81 33.78 7.59 44.90
N ASP A 82 34.39 6.50 44.43
CA ASP A 82 35.43 5.75 45.15
C ASP A 82 36.45 5.19 44.15
N ALA A 83 37.64 5.79 44.12
CA ALA A 83 38.69 5.41 43.17
C ALA A 83 39.33 4.04 43.49
N THR A 84 39.03 3.42 44.63
CA THR A 84 39.56 2.10 45.01
C THR A 84 38.84 0.96 44.27
N LEU A 85 37.61 1.20 43.81
CA LEU A 85 36.78 0.22 43.12
C LEU A 85 36.62 0.59 41.64
N SER A 86 36.38 -0.42 40.80
CA SER A 86 35.80 -0.25 39.47
C SER A 86 34.30 0.00 39.57
N VAL A 87 33.71 0.54 38.50
CA VAL A 87 32.25 0.70 38.39
C VAL A 87 31.53 -0.65 38.50
N ARG A 88 32.11 -1.72 37.95
CA ARG A 88 31.58 -3.09 38.05
C ARG A 88 31.54 -3.58 39.48
N GLU A 89 32.66 -3.48 40.20
CA GLU A 89 32.74 -3.92 41.61
C GLU A 89 31.76 -3.14 42.49
N ALA A 90 31.65 -1.83 42.28
CA ALA A 90 30.68 -1.01 42.99
C ALA A 90 29.23 -1.44 42.70
N PHE A 91 28.90 -1.74 41.43
CA PHE A 91 27.59 -2.23 41.04
C PHE A 91 27.28 -3.61 41.63
N GLU A 92 28.23 -4.54 41.63
CA GLU A 92 28.06 -5.87 42.19
C GLU A 92 27.79 -5.84 43.69
N GLN A 93 28.49 -4.96 44.43
CA GLN A 93 28.23 -4.74 45.87
C GLN A 93 26.83 -4.17 46.13
N GLU A 94 26.33 -3.28 45.26
CA GLU A 94 25.01 -2.69 45.41
C GLU A 94 23.89 -3.62 44.93
N ARG A 95 24.18 -4.54 44.00
CA ARG A 95 23.20 -5.39 43.30
C ARG A 95 22.26 -6.14 44.24
N GLU A 96 22.76 -6.65 45.36
CA GLU A 96 21.97 -7.38 46.36
C GLU A 96 20.94 -6.50 47.10
N ARG A 97 21.14 -5.17 47.06
CA ARG A 97 20.25 -4.17 47.69
C ARG A 97 19.24 -3.59 46.70
N LEU A 98 19.37 -3.88 45.41
CA LEU A 98 18.50 -3.37 44.36
C LEU A 98 17.19 -4.15 44.30
N VAL A 99 16.11 -3.47 43.94
CA VAL A 99 14.81 -4.09 43.69
C VAL A 99 14.81 -4.74 42.31
N ALA A 100 14.33 -5.99 42.22
CA ALA A 100 14.17 -6.67 40.94
C ALA A 100 13.20 -5.93 40.01
N LEU A 101 13.50 -5.94 38.71
CA LEU A 101 12.60 -5.40 37.69
C LEU A 101 11.33 -6.26 37.58
N PRO A 102 10.19 -5.69 37.15
CA PRO A 102 9.02 -6.47 36.76
C PRO A 102 9.38 -7.53 35.71
N GLY A 103 8.72 -8.70 35.77
CA GLY A 103 8.97 -9.81 34.84
C GLY A 103 8.59 -9.50 33.39
N ASP A 104 7.60 -8.61 33.20
CA ASP A 104 7.14 -8.19 31.88
C ASP A 104 7.66 -6.80 31.52
N ALA A 105 7.96 -6.59 30.23
CA ALA A 105 8.30 -5.28 29.71
C ALA A 105 7.07 -4.36 29.66
N PHE A 106 7.26 -3.06 29.88
CA PHE A 106 6.19 -2.09 29.70
C PHE A 106 5.71 -2.07 28.24
N ALA A 107 4.40 -2.06 28.02
CA ALA A 107 3.80 -2.01 26.69
C ALA A 107 4.05 -0.65 26.03
N SER A 108 5.19 -0.52 25.35
CA SER A 108 5.62 0.69 24.65
C SER A 108 5.07 0.82 23.23
N ALA A 109 4.31 -0.17 22.76
CA ALA A 109 3.76 -0.17 21.42
C ALA A 109 2.74 0.97 21.26
N GLU A 110 2.95 1.79 20.24
CA GLU A 110 2.05 2.87 19.86
C GLU A 110 0.76 2.28 19.30
N ARG A 111 -0.39 2.78 19.77
CA ARG A 111 -1.72 2.33 19.34
C ARG A 111 -2.47 3.48 18.73
N VAL A 112 -2.82 3.35 17.45
CA VAL A 112 -3.50 4.40 16.69
C VAL A 112 -4.59 3.77 15.83
N GLU A 113 -5.76 4.39 15.79
CA GLU A 113 -6.80 4.04 14.83
C GLU A 113 -6.57 4.79 13.51
N VAL A 114 -6.52 4.04 12.41
CA VAL A 114 -6.25 4.60 11.09
C VAL A 114 -7.33 4.15 10.10
N ALA A 115 -7.91 5.11 9.39
CA ALA A 115 -8.90 4.85 8.36
C ALA A 115 -8.22 4.40 7.06
N VAL A 116 -8.62 3.24 6.55
CA VAL A 116 -8.24 2.73 5.23
C VAL A 116 -9.20 3.29 4.19
N GLY A 117 -8.63 3.88 3.12
CA GLY A 117 -9.41 4.48 2.03
C GLY A 117 -10.00 3.45 1.07
N LYS A 118 -10.19 3.89 -0.19
CA LYS A 118 -10.66 3.03 -1.30
C LYS A 118 -9.61 2.04 -1.79
N THR A 119 -8.34 2.31 -1.48
CA THR A 119 -7.19 1.47 -1.84
C THR A 119 -6.76 0.65 -0.63
N PRO A 120 -6.23 -0.57 -0.82
CA PRO A 120 -5.84 -1.47 0.27
C PRO A 120 -4.49 -1.08 0.87
N TYR A 121 -4.35 0.19 1.24
CA TYR A 121 -3.18 0.74 1.91
C TYR A 121 -3.60 1.58 3.10
N LEU A 122 -2.87 1.40 4.19
CA LEU A 122 -3.01 2.12 5.43
C LEU A 122 -1.76 2.99 5.61
N ARG A 123 -1.96 4.29 5.88
CA ARG A 123 -0.85 5.21 6.11
C ARG A 123 -0.52 5.31 7.59
N PHE A 124 0.72 4.98 7.96
CA PHE A 124 1.24 5.12 9.32
C PHE A 124 2.69 5.60 9.27
N ASP A 125 3.06 6.53 10.16
CA ASP A 125 4.44 7.06 10.26
C ASP A 125 5.01 7.55 8.91
N LEU A 126 4.17 8.24 8.10
CA LEU A 126 4.49 8.74 6.75
C LEU A 126 4.80 7.66 5.68
N ASN A 127 4.53 6.39 5.97
CA ASN A 127 4.68 5.28 5.04
C ASN A 127 3.33 4.59 4.80
N ASP A 128 3.20 3.93 3.65
CA ASP A 128 1.99 3.21 3.24
C ASP A 128 2.21 1.70 3.42
N TYR A 129 1.37 1.07 4.24
CA TYR A 129 1.41 -0.36 4.52
C TYR A 129 0.23 -1.06 3.85
N SER A 130 0.49 -2.10 3.08
CA SER A 130 -0.58 -2.86 2.43
C SER A 130 -1.46 -3.60 3.45
N VAL A 131 -2.74 -3.70 3.15
CA VAL A 131 -3.72 -4.50 3.91
C VAL A 131 -4.47 -5.44 2.97
N PRO A 132 -5.14 -6.49 3.48
CA PRO A 132 -6.02 -7.31 2.67
C PRO A 132 -7.07 -6.47 1.92
N HIS A 133 -7.35 -6.84 0.67
CA HIS A 133 -8.21 -6.06 -0.23
C HIS A 133 -9.68 -5.98 0.21
N ASP A 134 -10.11 -6.89 1.07
CA ASP A 134 -11.41 -6.99 1.71
C ASP A 134 -11.53 -6.12 2.97
N ARG A 135 -10.46 -5.45 3.39
CA ARG A 135 -10.39 -4.55 4.55
C ARG A 135 -10.24 -3.06 4.15
N VAL A 136 -10.82 -2.69 3.01
CA VAL A 136 -10.89 -1.29 2.54
C VAL A 136 -12.10 -0.55 3.12
N ARG A 137 -12.04 0.80 3.19
CA ARG A 137 -13.11 1.67 3.72
C ARG A 137 -13.51 1.33 5.16
N ARG A 138 -12.55 0.92 5.97
CA ARG A 138 -12.71 0.57 7.39
C ARG A 138 -11.68 1.31 8.24
N THR A 139 -11.98 1.52 9.50
CA THR A 139 -10.99 1.96 10.50
C THR A 139 -10.35 0.73 11.11
N LEU A 140 -9.02 0.67 11.06
CA LEU A 140 -8.23 -0.43 11.61
C LEU A 140 -7.35 0.09 12.76
N ALA A 141 -7.05 -0.78 13.72
CA ALA A 141 -6.15 -0.46 14.82
C ALA A 141 -4.71 -0.83 14.45
N VAL A 142 -3.82 0.14 14.47
CA VAL A 142 -2.38 -0.05 14.29
C VAL A 142 -1.73 -0.19 15.66
N VAL A 143 -0.95 -1.25 15.85
CA VAL A 143 -0.10 -1.48 17.00
C VAL A 143 1.34 -1.53 16.53
N ALA A 144 2.07 -0.43 16.70
CA ALA A 144 3.43 -0.28 16.20
C ALA A 144 4.46 -0.38 17.33
N SER A 145 5.41 -1.31 17.18
CA SER A 145 6.63 -1.39 17.97
C SER A 145 7.78 -0.66 17.25
N LEU A 146 9.03 -0.81 17.72
CA LEU A 146 10.19 -0.28 17.01
C LEU A 146 10.44 -1.02 15.69
N ASP A 147 10.18 -2.32 15.66
CA ASP A 147 10.56 -3.19 14.53
C ASP A 147 9.39 -3.57 13.64
N THR A 148 8.17 -3.54 14.18
CA THR A 148 6.98 -4.07 13.50
C THR A 148 5.77 -3.15 13.61
N VAL A 149 5.01 -3.07 12.52
CA VAL A 149 3.68 -2.45 12.44
C VAL A 149 2.67 -3.57 12.25
N ARG A 150 1.85 -3.81 13.27
CA ARG A 150 0.76 -4.78 13.22
C ARG A 150 -0.57 -4.06 13.04
N VAL A 151 -1.38 -4.53 12.11
CA VAL A 151 -2.69 -3.98 11.80
C VAL A 151 -3.75 -4.97 12.24
N PHE A 152 -4.73 -4.49 13.01
CA PHE A 152 -5.83 -5.27 13.53
C PHE A 152 -7.17 -4.75 13.01
N ASP A 153 -8.05 -5.67 12.61
CA ASP A 153 -9.48 -5.41 12.47
C ASP A 153 -10.15 -5.94 13.75
N HIS A 154 -10.52 -5.04 14.65
CA HIS A 154 -10.99 -5.37 16.01
C HIS A 154 -9.96 -6.21 16.79
N HIS A 155 -10.13 -7.54 16.83
CA HIS A 155 -9.27 -8.50 17.53
C HIS A 155 -8.48 -9.42 16.56
N GLU A 156 -8.74 -9.33 15.26
CA GLU A 156 -8.10 -10.12 14.22
C GLU A 156 -6.83 -9.40 13.73
N LEU A 157 -5.68 -10.08 13.74
CA LEU A 157 -4.46 -9.57 13.08
C LEU A 157 -4.62 -9.73 11.57
N VAL A 158 -4.74 -8.61 10.86
CA VAL A 158 -4.96 -8.60 9.40
C VAL A 158 -3.69 -8.38 8.59
N ALA A 159 -2.69 -7.72 9.15
CA ALA A 159 -1.40 -7.51 8.49
C ALA A 159 -0.28 -7.31 9.51
N SER A 160 0.94 -7.73 9.16
CA SER A 160 2.14 -7.49 9.96
C SER A 160 3.29 -7.14 9.04
N HIS A 161 3.88 -5.96 9.26
CA HIS A 161 4.96 -5.42 8.44
C HIS A 161 6.17 -5.06 9.29
N ARG A 162 7.37 -5.04 8.70
CA ARG A 162 8.52 -4.37 9.31
C ARG A 162 8.23 -2.87 9.37
N ARG A 163 8.48 -2.21 10.50
CA ARG A 163 8.34 -0.76 10.60
C ARG A 163 9.45 -0.08 9.81
N SER A 164 9.09 0.91 9.01
CA SER A 164 10.04 1.83 8.40
C SER A 164 9.92 3.21 9.03
N PHE A 165 11.07 3.83 9.30
CA PHE A 165 11.20 5.22 9.74
C PHE A 165 11.58 6.17 8.59
N SER A 166 11.68 5.65 7.36
CA SER A 166 11.79 6.45 6.14
C SER A 166 10.50 7.23 5.87
N ARG A 167 10.40 7.92 4.73
CA ARG A 167 9.20 8.67 4.34
C ARG A 167 8.76 8.29 2.94
N GLY A 168 7.46 8.06 2.76
CA GLY A 168 6.86 7.78 1.46
C GLY A 168 7.17 6.38 0.90
N GLU A 169 7.66 5.46 1.73
CA GLU A 169 7.83 4.06 1.31
C GLU A 169 6.49 3.34 1.28
N THR A 170 6.35 2.40 0.35
CA THR A 170 5.19 1.50 0.28
C THR A 170 5.66 0.09 0.63
N LEU A 171 5.16 -0.43 1.75
CA LEU A 171 5.49 -1.76 2.25
C LEU A 171 4.36 -2.72 1.92
N GLU A 172 4.63 -3.58 0.96
CA GLU A 172 3.65 -4.52 0.43
C GLU A 172 3.90 -5.95 0.90
N ASP A 173 2.84 -6.61 1.35
CA ASP A 173 2.84 -8.05 1.51
C ASP A 173 2.58 -8.69 0.15
N PRO A 174 3.45 -9.59 -0.35
CA PRO A 174 3.25 -10.31 -1.59
C PRO A 174 1.92 -11.06 -1.68
N GLU A 175 1.36 -11.51 -0.56
CA GLU A 175 0.05 -12.16 -0.50
C GLU A 175 -1.09 -11.18 -0.79
N HIS A 176 -1.07 -9.99 -0.19
CA HIS A 176 -2.08 -8.95 -0.44
C HIS A 176 -2.12 -8.55 -1.92
N VAL A 177 -0.94 -8.35 -2.52
CA VAL A 177 -0.81 -7.98 -3.93
C VAL A 177 -1.36 -9.08 -4.84
N ARG A 178 -1.00 -10.35 -4.57
CA ARG A 178 -1.50 -11.51 -5.34
C ARG A 178 -3.01 -11.66 -5.23
N ALA A 179 -3.57 -11.53 -4.02
CA ALA A 179 -5.00 -11.62 -3.78
C ALA A 179 -5.78 -10.52 -4.52
N LEU A 180 -5.29 -9.28 -4.47
CA LEU A 180 -5.88 -8.16 -5.22
C LEU A 180 -5.83 -8.38 -6.75
N ALA A 181 -4.71 -8.90 -7.26
CA ALA A 181 -4.56 -9.21 -8.68
C ALA A 181 -5.52 -10.31 -9.15
N ALA A 182 -5.72 -11.35 -8.34
CA ALA A 182 -6.67 -12.42 -8.60
C ALA A 182 -8.12 -11.89 -8.64
N LEU A 183 -8.51 -11.08 -7.66
CA LEU A 183 -9.83 -10.43 -7.64
C LEU A 183 -10.07 -9.59 -8.90
N LYS A 184 -9.10 -8.72 -9.27
CA LYS A 184 -9.19 -7.89 -10.48
C LYS A 184 -9.32 -8.73 -11.75
N ARG A 185 -8.60 -9.86 -11.83
CA ARG A 185 -8.68 -10.79 -12.97
C ARG A 185 -10.07 -11.41 -13.08
N ASN A 186 -10.63 -11.91 -11.97
CA ASN A 186 -11.96 -12.52 -11.95
C ASN A 186 -13.04 -11.47 -12.29
N ALA A 187 -12.95 -10.26 -11.73
CA ALA A 187 -13.87 -9.17 -12.03
C ALA A 187 -13.85 -8.76 -13.52
N ARG A 188 -12.66 -8.73 -14.15
CA ARG A 188 -12.54 -8.48 -15.60
C ARG A 188 -13.21 -9.58 -16.43
N GLN A 189 -13.02 -10.85 -16.07
CA GLN A 189 -13.64 -11.98 -16.76
C GLN A 189 -15.17 -11.91 -16.66
N SER A 190 -15.73 -11.67 -15.48
CA SER A 190 -17.18 -11.55 -15.29
C SER A 190 -17.78 -10.36 -16.03
N ARG A 191 -17.11 -9.20 -16.05
CA ARG A 191 -17.55 -8.03 -16.83
C ARG A 191 -17.48 -8.26 -18.32
N GLY A 192 -16.40 -8.88 -18.81
CA GLY A 192 -16.26 -9.24 -20.22
C GLY A 192 -17.38 -10.17 -20.68
N LEU A 193 -17.69 -11.19 -19.87
CA LEU A 193 -18.78 -12.12 -20.14
C LEU A 193 -20.15 -11.42 -20.13
N SER A 194 -20.40 -10.55 -19.14
CA SER A 194 -21.66 -9.82 -19.04
C SER A 194 -21.87 -8.87 -20.24
N ARG A 195 -20.83 -8.13 -20.64
CA ARG A 195 -20.84 -7.27 -21.83
C ARG A 195 -21.12 -8.09 -23.09
N LEU A 196 -20.46 -9.24 -23.23
CA LEU A 196 -20.62 -10.12 -24.38
C LEU A 196 -22.05 -10.65 -24.49
N VAL A 197 -22.63 -11.14 -23.39
CA VAL A 197 -24.00 -11.68 -23.35
C VAL A 197 -25.04 -10.58 -23.57
N GLN A 198 -24.80 -9.37 -23.05
CA GLN A 198 -25.71 -8.23 -23.27
C GLN A 198 -25.70 -7.76 -24.72
N ALA A 199 -24.53 -7.71 -25.36
CA ALA A 199 -24.40 -7.29 -26.75
C ALA A 199 -24.87 -8.38 -27.74
N VAL A 200 -24.61 -9.66 -27.42
CA VAL A 200 -24.91 -10.81 -28.27
C VAL A 200 -25.46 -11.97 -27.41
N PRO A 201 -26.80 -12.04 -27.21
CA PRO A 201 -27.44 -13.07 -26.37
C PRO A 201 -27.05 -14.52 -26.71
N GLU A 202 -26.76 -14.80 -27.98
CA GLU A 202 -26.41 -16.14 -28.50
C GLU A 202 -25.08 -16.66 -27.95
N THR A 203 -24.22 -15.74 -27.48
CA THR A 203 -22.96 -16.11 -26.81
C THR A 203 -23.19 -16.86 -25.49
N ARG A 204 -24.37 -16.72 -24.86
CA ARG A 204 -24.71 -17.47 -23.64
C ARG A 204 -24.69 -18.97 -23.88
N GLU A 205 -25.28 -19.43 -24.97
CA GLU A 205 -25.34 -20.86 -25.33
C GLU A 205 -23.97 -21.37 -25.78
N LEU A 206 -23.19 -20.55 -26.50
CA LEU A 206 -21.79 -20.85 -26.82
C LEU A 206 -20.97 -21.11 -25.55
N MET A 207 -21.06 -20.19 -24.58
CA MET A 207 -20.32 -20.29 -23.32
C MET A 207 -20.77 -21.48 -22.48
N ARG A 208 -22.06 -21.83 -22.50
CA ARG A 208 -22.59 -23.04 -21.85
C ARG A 208 -21.96 -24.31 -22.44
N ARG A 209 -21.98 -24.46 -23.78
CA ARG A 209 -21.38 -25.61 -24.46
C ARG A 209 -19.85 -25.67 -24.32
N LEU A 210 -19.18 -24.52 -24.25
CA LEU A 210 -17.74 -24.42 -23.95
C LEU A 210 -17.42 -24.91 -22.54
N ALA A 211 -18.26 -24.56 -21.55
CA ALA A 211 -18.13 -25.02 -20.18
C ALA A 211 -18.32 -26.54 -20.05
N GLU A 212 -19.35 -27.09 -20.71
CA GLU A 212 -19.62 -28.54 -20.74
C GLU A 212 -18.45 -29.34 -21.33
N ARG A 213 -17.75 -28.77 -22.31
CA ARG A 213 -16.55 -29.37 -22.92
C ARG A 213 -15.26 -29.12 -22.12
N GLY A 214 -15.34 -28.54 -20.92
CA GLY A 214 -14.20 -28.32 -20.02
C GLY A 214 -13.16 -27.32 -20.54
N LYS A 215 -13.51 -26.42 -21.47
CA LYS A 215 -12.57 -25.46 -22.05
C LYS A 215 -12.42 -24.20 -21.19
N ASN A 216 -11.30 -23.49 -21.36
CA ASN A 216 -11.01 -22.25 -20.64
C ASN A 216 -11.98 -21.12 -21.05
N LEU A 217 -12.92 -20.81 -20.17
CA LEU A 217 -13.93 -19.76 -20.36
C LEU A 217 -13.34 -18.36 -20.38
N GLY A 218 -12.25 -18.11 -19.65
CA GLY A 218 -11.60 -16.80 -19.57
C GLY A 218 -10.97 -16.38 -20.89
N SER A 219 -10.20 -17.27 -21.52
CA SER A 219 -9.61 -17.00 -22.85
C SER A 219 -10.67 -16.91 -23.94
N ALA A 220 -11.71 -17.75 -23.87
CA ALA A 220 -12.83 -17.70 -24.80
C ALA A 220 -13.61 -16.37 -24.69
N THR A 221 -13.88 -15.91 -23.48
CA THR A 221 -14.53 -14.60 -23.25
C THR A 221 -13.69 -13.46 -23.83
N ALA A 222 -12.38 -13.45 -23.56
CA ALA A 222 -11.49 -12.41 -24.07
C ALA A 222 -11.44 -12.39 -25.61
N ALA A 223 -11.36 -13.57 -26.24
CA ALA A 223 -11.37 -13.69 -27.69
C ALA A 223 -12.69 -13.22 -28.31
N LEU A 224 -13.83 -13.58 -27.72
CA LEU A 224 -15.15 -13.17 -28.20
C LEU A 224 -15.41 -11.67 -28.00
N VAL A 225 -14.93 -11.08 -26.90
CA VAL A 225 -14.98 -9.62 -26.69
C VAL A 225 -14.12 -8.90 -27.72
N ALA A 226 -12.93 -9.41 -28.04
CA ALA A 226 -12.10 -8.82 -29.10
C ALA A 226 -12.78 -8.90 -30.48
N LEU A 227 -13.47 -10.01 -30.79
CA LEU A 227 -14.25 -10.12 -32.03
C LEU A 227 -15.47 -9.20 -32.04
N LEU A 228 -16.12 -9.00 -30.89
CA LEU A 228 -17.20 -8.04 -30.72
C LEU A 228 -16.73 -6.61 -31.00
N ASP A 229 -15.58 -6.22 -30.44
CA ASP A 229 -14.98 -4.89 -30.64
C ASP A 229 -14.57 -4.67 -32.11
N LEU A 230 -14.25 -5.75 -32.83
CA LEU A 230 -13.70 -5.69 -34.19
C LEU A 230 -14.77 -5.74 -35.31
N TYR A 231 -15.80 -6.58 -35.17
CA TYR A 231 -16.85 -6.78 -36.19
C TYR A 231 -18.23 -6.25 -35.78
N GLY A 232 -18.40 -5.86 -34.51
CA GLY A 232 -19.67 -5.38 -33.96
C GLY A 232 -20.65 -6.50 -33.57
N PRO A 233 -21.75 -6.14 -32.88
CA PRO A 233 -22.68 -7.09 -32.28
C PRO A 233 -23.49 -7.90 -33.30
N GLN A 234 -23.90 -7.28 -34.41
CA GLN A 234 -24.77 -7.93 -35.41
C GLN A 234 -24.06 -9.08 -36.13
N GLU A 235 -22.83 -8.83 -36.61
CA GLU A 235 -22.04 -9.86 -37.30
C GLU A 235 -21.65 -10.99 -36.35
N LEU A 236 -21.27 -10.66 -35.12
CA LEU A 236 -20.94 -11.65 -34.11
C LEU A 236 -22.15 -12.53 -33.74
N ALA A 237 -23.37 -11.96 -33.67
CA ALA A 237 -24.59 -12.74 -33.44
C ALA A 237 -24.87 -13.74 -34.56
N LEU A 238 -24.71 -13.32 -35.82
CA LEU A 238 -24.89 -14.21 -36.98
C LEU A 238 -23.84 -15.32 -37.00
N ALA A 239 -22.58 -14.98 -36.76
CA ALA A 239 -21.51 -15.97 -36.69
C ALA A 239 -21.68 -16.93 -35.50
N ALA A 240 -22.18 -16.44 -34.37
CA ALA A 240 -22.50 -17.26 -33.20
C ALA A 240 -23.61 -18.28 -33.49
N ARG A 241 -24.70 -17.86 -34.15
CA ARG A 241 -25.80 -18.77 -34.54
C ARG A 241 -25.32 -19.85 -35.50
N GLU A 242 -24.51 -19.46 -36.50
CA GLU A 242 -23.95 -20.41 -37.47
C GLU A 242 -23.00 -21.41 -36.80
N ALA A 243 -22.13 -20.95 -35.90
CA ALA A 243 -21.23 -21.80 -35.14
C ALA A 243 -21.98 -22.80 -34.24
N LEU A 244 -23.10 -22.38 -33.62
CA LEU A 244 -23.97 -23.24 -32.82
C LEU A 244 -24.69 -24.29 -33.67
N ALA A 245 -25.11 -23.93 -34.89
CA ALA A 245 -25.75 -24.84 -35.84
C ALA A 245 -24.77 -25.92 -36.35
N GLN A 246 -23.49 -25.58 -36.49
CA GLN A 246 -22.42 -26.51 -36.90
C GLN A 246 -21.81 -27.30 -35.74
N ASP A 247 -22.38 -27.19 -34.53
CA ASP A 247 -21.87 -27.77 -33.27
C ASP A 247 -20.37 -27.49 -32.99
N SER A 248 -19.91 -26.34 -33.45
CA SER A 248 -18.53 -25.86 -33.32
C SER A 248 -18.46 -24.59 -32.46
N PRO A 249 -18.75 -24.68 -31.15
CA PRO A 249 -18.84 -23.54 -30.24
C PRO A 249 -17.45 -23.06 -29.81
N HIS A 250 -16.55 -22.76 -30.74
CA HIS A 250 -15.21 -22.26 -30.43
C HIS A 250 -15.00 -20.84 -30.97
N PRO A 251 -14.31 -19.95 -30.23
CA PRO A 251 -14.00 -18.61 -30.71
C PRO A 251 -13.29 -18.61 -32.07
N GLN A 252 -12.47 -19.63 -32.33
CA GLN A 252 -11.78 -19.80 -33.61
C GLN A 252 -12.74 -20.10 -34.77
N SER A 253 -13.77 -20.91 -34.53
CA SER A 253 -14.81 -21.21 -35.54
C SER A 253 -15.61 -19.96 -35.87
N ILE A 254 -15.96 -19.17 -34.84
CA ILE A 254 -16.65 -17.89 -35.00
C ILE A 254 -15.78 -16.90 -35.78
N ARG A 255 -14.48 -16.80 -35.47
CA ARG A 255 -13.54 -15.97 -36.23
C ARG A 255 -13.49 -16.38 -37.71
N LEU A 256 -13.42 -17.67 -38.00
CA LEU A 256 -13.41 -18.17 -39.38
C LEU A 256 -14.70 -17.80 -40.14
N ILE A 257 -15.86 -17.93 -39.49
CA ILE A 257 -17.16 -17.54 -40.06
C ILE A 257 -17.21 -16.03 -40.31
N LEU A 258 -16.74 -15.21 -39.35
CA LEU A 258 -16.65 -13.75 -39.50
C LEU A 258 -15.73 -13.36 -40.67
N ASP A 259 -14.55 -13.98 -40.77
CA ASP A 259 -13.61 -13.73 -41.86
C ASP A 259 -14.18 -14.12 -43.23
N ARG A 260 -14.91 -15.24 -43.30
CA ARG A 260 -15.60 -15.69 -44.52
C ARG A 260 -16.64 -14.65 -44.95
N ARG A 261 -17.49 -14.20 -44.02
CA ARG A 261 -18.57 -13.23 -44.27
C ARG A 261 -18.03 -11.84 -44.63
N ALA A 262 -16.95 -11.40 -43.98
CA ALA A 262 -16.29 -10.13 -44.31
C ALA A 262 -15.77 -10.12 -45.76
N ARG A 263 -15.17 -11.23 -46.21
CA ARG A 263 -14.71 -11.39 -47.61
C ARG A 263 -15.86 -11.40 -48.60
N GLU A 264 -16.94 -12.13 -48.30
CA GLU A 264 -18.15 -12.18 -49.13
C GLU A 264 -18.77 -10.79 -49.32
N ARG A 265 -18.71 -9.93 -48.29
CA ARG A 265 -19.22 -8.55 -48.33
C ARG A 265 -18.24 -7.52 -48.86
N ARG A 266 -17.02 -7.93 -49.27
CA ARG A 266 -15.92 -7.04 -49.71
C ARG A 266 -15.60 -5.92 -48.70
N VAL A 267 -15.84 -6.15 -47.42
CA VAL A 267 -15.47 -5.19 -46.36
C VAL A 267 -13.99 -5.39 -46.08
N PRO A 268 -13.16 -4.32 -46.07
CA PRO A 268 -11.75 -4.44 -45.71
C PRO A 268 -11.62 -5.00 -44.29
N PRO A 269 -10.59 -5.83 -44.01
CA PRO A 269 -10.42 -6.40 -42.69
C PRO A 269 -10.32 -5.26 -41.67
N PRO A 270 -11.12 -5.30 -40.60
CA PRO A 270 -11.10 -4.26 -39.58
C PRO A 270 -9.69 -4.18 -38.98
N VAL A 271 -9.10 -2.98 -38.98
CA VAL A 271 -7.79 -2.72 -38.38
C VAL A 271 -8.02 -2.46 -36.90
N PRO A 272 -7.39 -3.20 -35.98
CA PRO A 272 -7.54 -2.95 -34.55
C PRO A 272 -7.00 -1.56 -34.23
N VAL A 273 -7.89 -0.65 -33.85
CA VAL A 273 -7.51 0.67 -33.36
C VAL A 273 -7.10 0.50 -31.91
N HIS A 274 -5.79 0.46 -31.66
CA HIS A 274 -5.26 0.53 -30.29
C HIS A 274 -5.45 1.94 -29.75
N LEU A 275 -6.52 2.15 -28.99
CA LEU A 275 -6.65 3.33 -28.15
C LEU A 275 -5.73 3.15 -26.94
N PRO A 276 -4.90 4.16 -26.59
CA PRO A 276 -4.13 4.14 -25.36
C PRO A 276 -5.05 3.92 -24.15
N ASP A 277 -4.57 3.17 -23.15
CA ASP A 277 -5.26 2.94 -21.86
C ASP A 277 -5.24 4.20 -20.97
N ASP A 278 -5.43 5.38 -21.58
CA ASP A 278 -5.49 6.68 -20.91
C ASP A 278 -6.96 7.01 -20.55
N PRO A 279 -7.27 7.25 -19.26
CA PRO A 279 -8.61 7.65 -18.82
C PRO A 279 -9.20 8.84 -19.59
N LYS A 280 -8.34 9.78 -20.03
CA LYS A 280 -8.77 10.99 -20.75
C LYS A 280 -9.39 10.70 -22.12
N ILE A 281 -8.97 9.61 -22.77
CA ILE A 281 -9.46 9.20 -24.09
C ILE A 281 -10.69 8.30 -23.93
N ARG A 282 -10.65 7.36 -22.97
CA ARG A 282 -11.75 6.40 -22.77
C ARG A 282 -13.04 7.05 -22.28
N ASP A 283 -12.92 8.08 -21.44
CA ASP A 283 -14.07 8.76 -20.84
C ASP A 283 -14.44 10.06 -21.61
N LEU A 284 -13.89 10.24 -22.82
CA LEU A 284 -14.17 11.40 -23.68
C LEU A 284 -15.58 11.31 -24.26
N ALA A 285 -16.53 11.96 -23.61
CA ALA A 285 -17.85 12.23 -24.20
C ALA A 285 -17.73 13.39 -25.20
N VAL A 286 -17.51 13.06 -26.48
CA VAL A 286 -17.55 14.06 -27.55
C VAL A 286 -18.98 14.56 -27.67
N THR A 287 -19.21 15.82 -27.29
CA THR A 287 -20.50 16.47 -27.53
C THR A 287 -20.59 16.72 -29.04
N PRO A 288 -21.55 16.10 -29.75
CA PRO A 288 -21.72 16.35 -31.17
C PRO A 288 -22.00 17.85 -31.33
N HIS A 289 -21.13 18.52 -32.06
CA HIS A 289 -21.32 19.94 -32.35
C HIS A 289 -22.43 20.05 -33.38
N ASP A 290 -23.33 21.01 -33.16
CA ASP A 290 -24.37 21.34 -34.12
C ASP A 290 -23.73 21.82 -35.43
N LEU A 291 -23.99 21.08 -36.51
CA LEU A 291 -23.43 21.34 -37.83
C LEU A 291 -24.08 22.56 -38.51
N ALA A 292 -25.15 23.12 -37.95
CA ALA A 292 -25.81 24.33 -38.44
C ALA A 292 -24.87 25.57 -38.52
N GLY A 293 -23.75 25.55 -37.79
CA GLY A 293 -22.70 26.57 -37.91
C GLY A 293 -21.95 26.54 -39.26
N TYR A 294 -21.82 25.37 -39.89
CA TYR A 294 -21.18 25.23 -41.20
C TYR A 294 -22.07 25.69 -42.36
N ASP A 295 -23.39 25.69 -42.17
CA ASP A 295 -24.34 26.19 -43.17
C ASP A 295 -24.16 27.70 -43.41
N ARG A 296 -23.72 28.46 -42.38
CA ARG A 296 -23.40 29.89 -42.49
C ARG A 296 -22.12 30.15 -43.30
N LEU A 297 -21.10 29.31 -43.17
CA LEU A 297 -19.88 29.39 -43.98
C LEU A 297 -20.12 29.10 -45.46
N ARG A 298 -21.21 28.40 -45.79
CA ARG A 298 -21.64 28.15 -47.17
C ARG A 298 -22.44 29.31 -47.78
N GLN A 299 -23.02 30.18 -46.96
CA GLN A 299 -23.75 31.38 -47.41
C GLN A 299 -22.82 32.58 -47.62
N GLU A 300 -21.72 32.68 -46.88
CA GLU A 300 -20.75 33.78 -47.05
C GLU A 300 -19.90 33.67 -48.32
N THR A 301 -19.97 32.56 -49.07
CA THR A 301 -19.23 32.38 -50.34
C THR A 301 -20.04 32.76 -51.59
N ASP A 302 -21.32 33.10 -51.47
CA ASP A 302 -22.18 33.47 -52.61
C ASP A 302 -22.32 34.98 -52.84
N ASP A 303 -21.66 35.84 -52.04
CA ASP A 303 -21.88 37.31 -52.08
C ASP A 303 -20.64 38.17 -52.39
N ASP A 304 -19.57 37.60 -52.96
CA ASP A 304 -18.43 38.39 -53.46
C ASP A 304 -18.50 38.60 -54.99
N ASP A 305 -19.14 39.71 -55.34
CA ASP A 305 -18.78 40.69 -56.39
C ASP A 305 -19.07 40.36 -57.89
N PRO A 306 -20.11 40.98 -58.51
CA PRO A 306 -20.12 41.20 -59.95
C PRO A 306 -19.30 42.45 -60.27
N ARG A 307 -18.06 42.24 -60.76
CA ARG A 307 -17.24 43.34 -61.32
C ARG A 307 -17.96 44.03 -62.49
N PRO A 308 -17.94 45.37 -62.59
CA PRO A 308 -18.22 46.07 -63.85
C PRO A 308 -17.07 45.93 -64.87
#